data_AF-A0AAA9TY15-F1
#
_entry.id   AF-A0AAA9TY15-F1
#
_cell.length_a   1.000
_cell.length_b   1.000
_cell.length_c   1.000
_cell.angle_alpha   90.00
_cell.angle_beta   90.00
_cell.angle_gamma   90.00
#
_symmetry.space_group_name_H-M   'P 1'
#
loop_
_entity.id
_entity.type
_entity.pdbx_description
1 polymer ?
#
loop_
_entity_poly.entity_id
_entity_poly.type
_entity_poly.pdbx_seq_one_letter_code
_entity_poly.pdbx_strand_id
1 'polypeptide(L)'
;MKKSNRKSPTRIDEKDDICVPDSKDPGELQNMLNGGEYAPFVSPPILESNFIQVNRRGESIYLHNRANWVTVGICSSNPTTKTPNVMLLAHLTPTAQKDSEPLFTSLLTSPSPENLVLTRFLPLQFVTLSVHDAENMRIKVKLEQEN
;
A
#
# COMPACT_ATOMS: atom_id res chain seq x y z
N MET A 1 -38.15 -41.31 -27.85
CA MET A 1 -36.92 -40.90 -27.14
C MET A 1 -37.11 -39.52 -26.53
N LYS A 2 -37.16 -39.39 -25.20
CA LYS A 2 -37.00 -38.11 -24.49
C LYS A 2 -36.13 -38.37 -23.26
N LYS A 3 -34.84 -38.05 -23.37
CA LYS A 3 -33.86 -38.18 -22.27
C LYS A 3 -33.95 -36.91 -21.42
N SER A 4 -34.35 -37.05 -20.15
CA SER A 4 -34.34 -35.97 -19.16
C SER A 4 -32.93 -35.86 -18.55
N ASN A 5 -32.22 -34.77 -18.85
CA ASN A 5 -30.93 -34.47 -18.22
C ASN A 5 -31.17 -33.74 -16.89
N ARG A 6 -30.91 -34.40 -15.77
CA ARG A 6 -30.74 -33.77 -14.45
C ARG A 6 -29.40 -33.05 -14.43
N LYS A 7 -29.39 -31.73 -14.26
CA LYS A 7 -28.19 -30.97 -13.87
C LYS A 7 -28.21 -30.78 -12.36
N SER A 8 -27.21 -31.30 -11.67
CA SER A 8 -26.94 -31.02 -10.25
C SER A 8 -26.30 -29.63 -10.11
N PRO A 9 -26.61 -28.85 -9.06
CA PRO A 9 -25.98 -27.55 -8.84
C PRO A 9 -24.58 -27.77 -8.24
N THR A 10 -23.56 -27.28 -8.95
CA THR A 10 -22.19 -27.17 -8.46
C THR A 10 -22.17 -26.15 -7.32
N ARG A 11 -21.75 -26.58 -6.13
CA ARG A 11 -21.49 -25.68 -5.00
C ARG A 11 -20.25 -24.85 -5.34
N ILE A 12 -20.40 -23.54 -5.34
CA ILE A 12 -19.29 -22.59 -5.43
C ILE A 12 -18.78 -22.46 -4.00
N ASP A 13 -17.61 -23.06 -3.73
CA ASP A 13 -16.81 -22.71 -2.55
C ASP A 13 -16.25 -21.32 -2.83
N GLU A 14 -16.78 -20.29 -2.17
CA GLU A 14 -16.09 -19.02 -1.99
C GLU A 14 -14.86 -19.31 -1.12
N LYS A 15 -13.73 -19.58 -1.78
CA LYS A 15 -12.43 -19.32 -1.18
C LYS A 15 -12.20 -17.83 -1.27
N ASP A 16 -12.27 -17.17 -0.13
CA ASP A 16 -11.63 -15.88 0.11
C ASP A 16 -10.12 -16.04 -0.09
N ASP A 17 -9.69 -16.06 -1.36
CA ASP A 17 -8.30 -15.97 -1.72
C ASP A 17 -7.88 -14.53 -1.42
N ILE A 18 -7.42 -14.31 -0.19
CA ILE A 18 -6.55 -13.17 0.13
C ILE A 18 -5.43 -13.24 -0.92
N CYS A 19 -5.44 -12.29 -1.86
CA CYS A 19 -4.39 -12.16 -2.86
C CYS A 19 -3.10 -11.80 -2.13
N VAL A 20 -2.35 -12.81 -1.71
CA VAL A 20 -0.95 -12.65 -1.34
C VAL A 20 -0.19 -12.70 -2.67
N PRO A 21 0.27 -11.56 -3.21
CA PRO A 21 1.06 -11.59 -4.43
C PRO A 21 2.32 -12.43 -4.18
N ASP A 22 2.47 -13.53 -4.92
CA ASP A 22 3.65 -14.40 -4.93
C ASP A 22 4.81 -13.78 -5.74
N SER A 23 4.98 -12.45 -5.65
CA SER A 23 6.16 -11.80 -6.20
C SER A 23 7.24 -11.80 -5.14
N LYS A 24 8.27 -12.62 -5.35
CA LYS A 24 9.53 -12.60 -4.58
C LYS A 24 10.34 -11.32 -4.73
N ASP A 25 9.86 -10.40 -5.57
CA ASP A 25 10.56 -9.17 -5.90
C ASP A 25 10.27 -8.10 -4.84
N PRO A 26 11.30 -7.34 -4.42
CA PRO A 26 11.13 -6.20 -3.53
C PRO A 26 10.14 -5.20 -4.12
N GLY A 27 9.25 -4.67 -3.29
CA GLY A 27 8.26 -3.69 -3.72
C GLY A 27 8.88 -2.33 -4.06
N GLU A 28 8.09 -1.43 -4.64
CA GLU A 28 8.56 -0.15 -5.18
C GLU A 28 9.25 0.73 -4.12
N LEU A 29 8.68 0.79 -2.91
CA LEU A 29 9.25 1.60 -1.85
C LEU A 29 10.58 1.00 -1.39
N GLN A 30 10.66 -0.32 -1.24
CA GLN A 30 11.92 -1.01 -0.98
C GLN A 30 12.98 -0.76 -2.06
N ASN A 31 12.59 -0.82 -3.33
CA ASN A 31 13.50 -0.56 -4.46
C ASN A 31 14.04 0.87 -4.43
N MET A 32 13.18 1.86 -4.17
CA MET A 32 13.59 3.26 -4.03
C MET A 32 14.56 3.45 -2.87
N LEU A 33 14.28 2.86 -1.69
CA LEU A 33 15.14 2.97 -0.52
C LEU A 33 16.52 2.32 -0.74
N ASN A 34 16.55 1.20 -1.46
CA ASN A 34 17.80 0.53 -1.85
C ASN A 34 18.67 1.36 -2.81
N GLY A 35 18.14 2.44 -3.39
CA GLY A 35 18.93 3.44 -4.12
C GLY A 35 19.94 4.20 -3.24
N GLY A 36 19.82 4.11 -1.91
CA GLY A 36 20.86 4.56 -0.97
C GLY A 36 20.77 6.01 -0.51
N GLU A 37 19.83 6.81 -1.03
CA GLU A 37 19.58 8.18 -0.55
C GLU A 37 19.18 8.19 0.94
N TYR A 38 18.50 7.13 1.39
CA TYR A 38 17.97 7.00 2.75
C TYR A 38 18.71 5.89 3.53
N ALA A 39 19.98 6.12 3.84
CA ALA A 39 20.91 5.12 4.40
C ALA A 39 20.37 4.26 5.55
N PRO A 40 19.61 4.77 6.56
CA PRO A 40 19.06 3.93 7.64
C PRO A 40 18.05 2.87 7.20
N PHE A 41 17.48 3.02 6.00
CA PHE A 41 16.40 2.19 5.47
C PHE A 41 16.82 1.39 4.25
N VAL A 42 18.13 1.26 4.01
CA VAL A 42 18.68 0.39 2.98
C VAL A 42 18.73 -1.05 3.50
N SER A 43 18.10 -1.98 2.79
CA SER A 43 18.07 -3.42 3.11
C SER A 43 17.24 -3.95 4.31
N PRO A 44 16.60 -3.18 5.22
CA PRO A 44 15.73 -3.80 6.21
C PRO A 44 14.50 -4.40 5.51
N PRO A 45 13.89 -5.46 6.07
CA PRO A 45 12.58 -5.90 5.62
C PRO A 45 11.57 -4.77 5.84
N ILE A 46 10.74 -4.53 4.82
CA ILE A 46 9.70 -3.50 4.85
C ILE A 46 8.35 -4.15 4.54
N LEU A 47 7.36 -3.86 5.38
CA LEU A 47 5.97 -4.10 5.03
C LEU A 47 5.48 -2.86 4.30
N GLU A 48 5.11 -3.01 3.03
CA GLU A 48 4.62 -1.90 2.22
C GLU A 48 3.28 -2.17 1.55
N SER A 49 2.48 -1.12 1.39
CA SER A 49 1.21 -1.18 0.65
C SER A 49 0.72 0.24 0.30
N ASN A 50 -0.20 0.32 -0.67
CA ASN A 50 -0.73 1.56 -1.20
C ASN A 50 -2.13 1.84 -0.64
N PHE A 51 -2.35 3.05 -0.13
CA PHE A 51 -3.63 3.45 0.47
C PHE A 51 -4.05 4.85 0.02
N ILE A 52 -5.34 5.12 0.10
CA ILE A 52 -5.91 6.48 0.04
C ILE A 52 -5.86 7.07 1.45
N GLN A 53 -5.21 8.23 1.59
CA GLN A 53 -5.20 8.95 2.85
C GLN A 53 -6.55 9.61 3.10
N VAL A 54 -7.11 9.43 4.31
CA VAL A 54 -8.33 10.14 4.73
C VAL A 54 -8.06 11.21 5.77
N ASN A 55 -8.95 12.19 5.85
CA ASN A 55 -8.91 13.24 6.86
C ASN A 55 -9.49 12.76 8.21
N ARG A 56 -9.62 13.67 9.19
CA ARG A 56 -10.17 13.34 10.51
C ARG A 56 -11.62 12.82 10.47
N ARG A 57 -12.40 13.22 9.47
CA ARG A 57 -13.80 12.81 9.25
C ARG A 57 -13.92 11.48 8.49
N GLY A 58 -12.82 10.94 7.97
CA GLY A 58 -12.83 9.75 7.10
C GLY A 58 -13.00 10.08 5.61
N GLU A 59 -13.10 11.36 5.24
CA GLU A 59 -13.21 11.76 3.84
C GLU A 59 -11.84 11.61 3.16
N SER A 60 -11.83 11.06 1.95
CA SER A 60 -10.62 10.96 1.12
C SER A 60 -10.01 12.35 0.91
N ILE A 61 -8.70 12.44 1.06
CA ILE A 61 -7.96 13.67 0.74
C ILE A 61 -7.76 13.69 -0.77
N TYR A 62 -8.16 14.80 -1.41
CA TYR A 62 -7.97 14.99 -2.85
C TYR A 62 -6.92 16.07 -3.12
N LEU A 63 -5.92 15.75 -3.92
CA LEU A 63 -4.92 16.69 -4.45
C LEU A 63 -5.13 16.78 -5.96
N HIS A 64 -5.26 17.99 -6.49
CA HIS A 64 -5.51 18.21 -7.93
C HIS A 64 -6.69 17.38 -8.50
N ASN A 65 -7.80 17.31 -7.76
CA ASN A 65 -9.00 16.55 -8.14
C ASN A 65 -8.78 15.02 -8.28
N ARG A 66 -7.73 14.47 -7.64
CA ARG A 66 -7.41 13.04 -7.60
C ARG A 66 -7.25 12.58 -6.15
N ALA A 67 -7.64 11.34 -5.85
CA ALA A 67 -7.44 10.78 -4.51
C ALA A 67 -5.94 10.77 -4.17
N ASN A 68 -5.60 11.17 -2.95
CA ASN A 68 -4.24 11.19 -2.47
C ASN A 68 -3.79 9.78 -2.10
N TRP A 69 -3.26 9.07 -3.09
CA TRP A 69 -2.60 7.79 -2.91
C TRP A 69 -1.25 8.00 -2.22
N VAL A 70 -0.99 7.14 -1.24
CA VAL A 70 0.25 7.12 -0.46
C VAL A 70 0.72 5.68 -0.31
N THR A 71 2.00 5.45 -0.56
CA THR A 71 2.66 4.20 -0.22
C THR A 71 3.11 4.29 1.22
N VAL A 72 2.61 3.38 2.05
CA VAL A 72 2.99 3.26 3.46
C VAL A 72 4.01 2.14 3.57
N GLY A 73 5.14 2.42 4.20
CA GLY A 73 6.15 1.43 4.56
C GLY A 73 6.32 1.34 6.07
N ILE A 74 6.49 0.14 6.62
CA ILE A 74 6.80 -0.09 8.03
C ILE A 74 8.07 -0.91 8.11
N CYS A 75 9.11 -0.34 8.74
CA CYS A 75 10.43 -0.97 8.83
C CYS A 75 11.15 -0.56 10.12
N SER A 76 12.31 -1.19 10.33
CA SER A 76 13.25 -0.77 11.37
C SER A 76 14.12 0.37 10.83
N SER A 77 14.39 1.37 11.68
CA SER A 77 15.39 2.43 11.43
C SER A 77 16.80 2.03 11.88
N ASN A 78 16.97 0.85 12.46
CA ASN A 78 18.25 0.32 12.91
C ASN A 78 18.48 -1.06 12.27
N PRO A 79 19.56 -1.24 11.49
CA PRO A 79 19.82 -2.49 10.78
C PRO A 79 20.06 -3.69 11.71
N THR A 80 20.39 -3.44 12.98
CA THR A 80 20.62 -4.48 13.98
C THR A 80 19.34 -4.98 14.62
N THR A 81 18.27 -4.18 14.62
CA THR A 81 16.97 -4.54 15.21
C THR A 81 15.99 -4.97 14.15
N LYS A 82 15.33 -6.10 14.36
CA LYS A 82 14.28 -6.59 13.44
C LYS A 82 12.90 -6.00 13.74
N THR A 83 12.75 -5.33 14.89
CA THR A 83 11.48 -4.73 15.31
C THR A 83 11.21 -3.46 14.51
N PRO A 84 10.09 -3.35 13.78
CA PRO A 84 9.72 -2.11 13.13
C PRO A 84 9.44 -1.02 14.15
N ASN A 85 9.95 0.18 13.89
CA ASN A 85 9.81 1.34 14.78
C ASN A 85 9.53 2.63 14.02
N VAL A 86 9.55 2.62 12.68
CA VAL A 86 9.29 3.77 11.84
C VAL A 86 8.28 3.41 10.75
N MET A 87 7.36 4.33 10.50
CA MET A 87 6.50 4.37 9.33
C MET A 87 7.02 5.41 8.32
N LEU A 88 7.11 4.99 7.07
CA LEU A 88 7.52 5.75 5.90
C LEU A 88 6.29 6.08 5.06
N LEU A 89 6.21 7.31 4.55
CA LEU A 89 5.15 7.72 3.62
C LEU A 89 5.76 8.27 2.34
N ALA A 90 5.48 7.62 1.21
CA ALA A 90 5.93 8.03 -0.10
C ALA A 90 4.76 8.34 -1.04
N HIS A 91 5.00 9.25 -1.98
CA HIS A 91 4.03 9.62 -3.01
C HIS A 91 4.62 9.33 -4.39
N LEU A 92 3.77 8.87 -5.31
CA LEU A 92 4.14 8.70 -6.71
C LEU A 92 4.32 10.07 -7.36
N THR A 93 5.42 10.26 -8.10
CA THR A 93 5.64 11.49 -8.84
C THR A 93 4.71 11.54 -10.06
N PRO A 94 4.00 12.66 -10.31
CA PRO A 94 3.01 12.77 -11.39
C PRO A 94 3.53 12.56 -12.83
N THR A 95 4.84 12.49 -13.04
CA THR A 95 5.43 12.35 -14.38
C THR A 95 5.20 10.98 -15.04
N ALA A 96 4.61 10.03 -14.32
CA ALA A 96 4.51 8.63 -14.75
C ALA A 96 3.11 8.17 -15.20
N GLN A 97 2.05 8.96 -15.02
CA GLN A 97 0.72 8.47 -15.38
C GLN A 97 0.43 8.62 -16.88
N LYS A 98 0.51 7.49 -17.59
CA LYS A 98 -0.12 7.32 -18.90
C LYS A 98 -1.63 7.17 -18.65
N ASP A 99 -2.38 8.24 -18.92
CA ASP A 99 -3.79 8.46 -18.57
C ASP A 99 -4.82 7.48 -19.20
N SER A 100 -4.60 6.16 -19.26
CA SER A 100 -5.55 5.22 -19.91
C SER A 100 -6.04 4.04 -19.07
N GLU A 101 -5.43 3.70 -17.94
CA GLU A 101 -5.83 2.52 -17.16
C GLU A 101 -6.56 2.88 -15.85
N PRO A 102 -7.49 2.03 -15.37
CA PRO A 102 -8.09 2.21 -14.05
C PRO A 102 -6.98 2.25 -12.99
N LEU A 103 -7.00 3.28 -12.13
CA LEU A 103 -5.96 3.50 -11.10
C LEU A 103 -5.70 2.25 -10.25
N PHE A 104 -6.74 1.45 -9.97
CA PHE A 104 -6.61 0.21 -9.21
C PHE A 104 -5.78 -0.87 -9.93
N THR A 105 -6.01 -1.08 -11.23
CA THR A 105 -5.22 -1.99 -12.06
C THR A 105 -3.79 -1.49 -12.27
N SER A 106 -3.58 -0.18 -12.39
CA SER A 106 -2.24 0.40 -12.47
C SER A 106 -1.44 0.23 -11.19
N LEU A 107 -2.10 0.16 -10.02
CA LEU A 107 -1.43 -0.07 -8.73
C LEU A 107 -1.17 -1.55 -8.44
N LEU A 108 -1.92 -2.46 -9.07
CA LEU A 108 -1.73 -3.91 -8.97
C LEU A 108 -0.77 -4.47 -10.03
N THR A 109 -0.53 -3.71 -11.09
CA THR A 109 0.41 -4.06 -12.15
C THR A 109 1.72 -3.35 -11.84
N SER A 110 2.84 -4.08 -11.73
CA SER A 110 4.17 -3.49 -11.50
C SER A 110 4.39 -2.32 -12.47
N PRO A 111 4.31 -1.07 -12.01
CA PRO A 111 4.63 0.08 -12.82
C PRO A 111 6.14 0.02 -13.11
N SER A 112 6.54 0.35 -14.34
CA SER A 112 7.92 0.77 -14.65
C SER A 112 8.39 1.75 -13.57
N PRO A 113 9.68 1.84 -13.19
CA PRO A 113 10.14 2.58 -12.01
C PRO A 113 9.61 4.01 -11.98
N GLU A 114 8.44 4.19 -11.38
CA GLU A 114 7.85 5.49 -11.11
C GLU A 114 8.64 6.03 -9.92
N ASN A 115 9.03 7.29 -9.98
CA ASN A 115 9.82 7.87 -8.90
C ASN A 115 8.91 8.07 -7.69
N LEU A 116 8.93 7.14 -6.74
CA LEU A 116 8.40 7.37 -5.40
C LEU A 116 9.26 8.42 -4.71
N VAL A 117 8.62 9.45 -4.17
CA VAL A 117 9.27 10.47 -3.34
C VAL A 117 8.88 10.22 -1.90
N LEU A 118 9.86 9.93 -1.06
CA LEU A 118 9.65 9.78 0.37
C LEU A 118 9.41 11.16 0.99
N THR A 119 8.30 11.31 1.72
CA THR A 119 7.86 12.61 2.23
C THR A 119 7.87 12.70 3.74
N ARG A 120 7.68 11.59 4.45
CA ARG A 120 7.61 11.58 5.91
C ARG A 120 8.21 10.32 6.51
N PHE A 121 8.82 10.51 7.68
CA PHE A 121 9.31 9.49 8.59
C PHE A 121 8.62 9.70 9.93
N LEU A 122 7.88 8.71 10.38
CA LEU A 122 7.03 8.83 11.55
C LEU A 122 7.37 7.70 12.53
N PRO A 123 7.95 8.02 13.71
CA PRO A 123 8.19 7.01 14.73
C PRO A 123 6.88 6.35 15.14
N LEU A 124 6.82 5.02 15.12
CA LEU A 124 5.57 4.28 15.36
C LEU A 124 4.98 4.53 16.75
N GLN A 125 5.82 4.87 17.74
CA GLN A 125 5.35 5.23 19.09
C GLN A 125 4.41 6.46 19.12
N PHE A 126 4.39 7.26 18.06
CA PHE A 126 3.56 8.46 17.92
C PHE A 126 2.51 8.31 16.81
N VAL A 127 2.25 7.09 16.31
CA VAL A 127 1.36 6.84 15.18
C VAL A 127 0.28 5.84 15.59
N THR A 128 -0.97 6.26 15.40
CA THR A 128 -2.11 5.33 15.36
C THR A 128 -2.56 5.14 13.92
N LEU A 129 -2.56 3.88 13.47
CA LEU A 129 -3.11 3.45 12.19
C LEU A 129 -4.50 2.85 12.41
N SER A 130 -5.45 3.25 11.57
CA SER A 130 -6.79 2.66 11.57
C SER A 130 -7.28 2.48 10.14
N VAL A 131 -7.83 1.30 9.86
CA VAL A 131 -8.50 1.01 8.59
C VAL A 131 -9.84 1.75 8.61
N HIS A 132 -10.02 2.68 7.68
CA HIS A 132 -11.28 3.39 7.54
C HIS A 132 -12.24 2.62 6.65
N ASP A 133 -11.73 2.08 5.54
CA ASP A 133 -12.48 1.29 4.57
C ASP A 133 -11.49 0.39 3.83
N ALA A 134 -11.57 -0.92 4.07
CA ALA A 134 -10.63 -1.88 3.49
C ALA A 134 -10.85 -2.07 1.98
N GLU A 135 -12.11 -2.11 1.54
CA GLU A 135 -12.47 -2.32 0.13
C GLU A 135 -11.95 -1.17 -0.75
N ASN A 136 -12.00 0.05 -0.23
CA ASN A 136 -11.51 1.24 -0.91
C ASN A 136 -10.06 1.61 -0.56
N MET A 137 -9.32 0.73 0.12
CA MET A 137 -7.94 0.94 0.56
C MET A 137 -7.74 2.26 1.32
N ARG A 138 -8.69 2.66 2.16
CA ARG A 138 -8.64 3.92 2.92
C ARG A 138 -8.07 3.69 4.31
N ILE A 139 -6.99 4.40 4.59
CA ILE A 139 -6.33 4.36 5.90
C ILE A 139 -6.29 5.74 6.54
N LYS A 140 -6.52 5.77 7.85
CA LYS A 140 -6.40 6.96 8.67
C LYS A 140 -5.16 6.87 9.54
N VAL A 141 -4.29 7.85 9.38
CA VAL A 141 -3.10 8.05 10.20
C VAL A 141 -3.38 9.18 11.19
N LYS A 142 -3.22 8.90 12.49
CA LYS A 142 -3.28 9.91 13.55
C LYS A 142 -1.90 10.01 14.21
N LEU A 143 -1.39 11.24 14.33
CA LEU A 143 -0.21 11.53 15.11
C LEU A 143 -0.61 11.84 16.55
N GLU A 144 0.07 11.22 17.49
CA GLU A 144 -0.12 11.45 18.93
C GLU A 144 1.09 12.23 19.45
N GLN A 145 0.85 13.37 20.10
CA GLN A 145 1.92 14.15 20.73
C GLN A 145 2.19 13.59 22.12
N GLU A 146 3.46 13.63 22.53
CA GLU A 146 3.88 13.36 23.91
C GLU A 146 3.26 14.42 24.82
N ASN A 147 2.44 13.99 25.79
CA ASN A 147 1.83 14.83 26.81
C ASN A 147 2.77 15.00 28.00
#